data_AF-A0A9R1X3V4-F1
#
_entry.id   AF-A0A9R1X3V4-F1
#
_cell.length_a   1.000
_cell.length_b   1.000
_cell.length_c   1.000
_cell.angle_alpha   90.00
_cell.angle_beta   90.00
_cell.angle_gamma   90.00
#
_symmetry.space_group_name_H-M   'P 1'
#
loop_
_entity.id
_entity.type
_entity.pdbx_description
1 polymer ?
#
loop_
_entity_poly.entity_id
_entity_poly.type
_entity_poly.pdbx_seq_one_letter_code
_entity_poly.pdbx_strand_id
1 'polypeptide(L)'
;MLMCTKRMVRSIGQYGRELKPPTSYELRTWILNEEVKTTTTIVDDIKATWKKTTVDASNCIKNTHKLFELLDAVIEENDEELVVQVVTDNVSGYKAASALLMEKRKGLYWTPCAAHCIDLMLKKIGDLPQNKYALLKAKKSQQIHP
;
A
#
# COMPACT_ATOMS: atom_id res chain seq x y z
N MET A 1 32.44 5.93 -0.08
CA MET A 1 31.23 5.40 -0.75
C MET A 1 31.51 4.20 -1.68
N LEU A 2 32.61 4.17 -2.44
CA LEU A 2 32.98 3.05 -3.34
C LEU A 2 33.37 1.70 -2.67
N MET A 3 33.64 1.68 -1.36
CA MET A 3 34.07 0.44 -0.67
C MET A 3 32.90 -0.49 -0.26
N CYS A 4 31.72 0.05 0.03
CA CYS A 4 30.56 -0.77 0.42
C CYS A 4 30.02 -1.59 -0.77
N THR A 5 29.99 -1.01 -1.97
CA THR A 5 29.50 -1.68 -3.19
C THR A 5 30.41 -2.84 -3.59
N LYS A 6 31.74 -2.70 -3.46
CA LYS A 6 32.69 -3.79 -3.75
C LYS A 6 32.57 -4.97 -2.78
N ARG A 7 32.31 -4.71 -1.50
CA ARG A 7 32.07 -5.77 -0.50
C ARG A 7 30.76 -6.51 -0.77
N MET A 8 29.68 -5.80 -1.08
CA MET A 8 28.40 -6.39 -1.42
C MET A 8 28.48 -7.28 -2.67
N VAL A 9 29.09 -6.80 -3.76
CA VAL A 9 29.29 -7.58 -4.99
C VAL A 9 30.17 -8.81 -4.74
N ARG A 10 31.20 -8.70 -3.89
CA ARG A 10 32.06 -9.84 -3.53
C ARG A 10 31.33 -10.86 -2.66
N SER A 11 30.49 -10.43 -1.72
CA SER A 11 29.65 -11.31 -0.91
C SER A 11 28.60 -12.03 -1.75
N ILE A 12 27.96 -11.35 -2.71
CA ILE A 12 27.05 -11.97 -3.69
C ILE A 12 27.81 -12.96 -4.58
N GLY A 13 29.01 -12.62 -5.05
CA GLY A 13 29.86 -13.52 -5.83
C GLY A 13 30.47 -14.68 -5.03
N GLN A 14 30.50 -14.59 -3.70
CA GLN A 14 30.91 -15.67 -2.79
C GLN A 14 29.74 -16.58 -2.39
N TYR A 15 28.54 -16.01 -2.23
CA TYR A 15 27.26 -16.74 -2.15
C TYR A 15 26.93 -17.35 -3.52
N GLY A 16 27.59 -18.45 -3.87
CA GLY A 16 27.27 -19.16 -5.12
C GLY A 16 28.42 -19.87 -5.81
N ARG A 17 29.67 -19.76 -5.32
CA ARG A 17 30.81 -20.46 -5.97
C ARG A 17 30.71 -21.98 -5.92
N GLU A 18 29.89 -22.55 -5.03
CA GLU A 18 29.66 -24.00 -4.91
C GLU A 18 28.18 -24.41 -5.00
N LEU A 19 27.26 -23.46 -5.17
CA LEU A 19 25.84 -23.78 -5.36
C LEU A 19 25.61 -24.11 -6.84
N LYS A 20 25.27 -25.37 -7.11
CA LYS A 20 24.73 -25.71 -8.44
C LYS A 20 23.45 -24.91 -8.66
N PRO A 21 23.32 -24.17 -9.77
CA PRO A 21 22.10 -23.45 -10.05
C PRO A 21 20.94 -24.45 -10.21
N PRO A 22 19.77 -24.17 -9.63
CA PRO A 22 18.62 -25.04 -9.78
C PRO A 22 18.21 -25.12 -11.25
N THR A 23 17.76 -26.30 -11.65
CA THR A 23 17.24 -26.53 -12.99
C THR A 23 15.90 -25.82 -13.19
N SER A 24 15.51 -25.55 -14.44
CA SER A 24 14.20 -24.95 -14.74
C SER A 24 13.02 -25.78 -14.21
N TYR A 25 13.20 -27.09 -14.05
CA TYR A 25 12.19 -27.98 -13.48
C TYR A 25 12.08 -27.78 -11.96
N GLU A 26 13.20 -27.73 -11.24
CA GLU A 26 13.22 -27.47 -9.79
C GLU A 26 12.64 -26.10 -9.45
N LEU A 27 12.97 -25.07 -10.24
CA LEU A 27 12.41 -23.73 -10.10
C LEU A 27 10.88 -23.74 -10.22
N ARG A 28 10.32 -24.43 -11.23
CA ARG A 28 8.87 -24.48 -11.47
C ARG A 28 8.12 -25.31 -10.45
N THR A 29 8.75 -26.37 -9.95
CA THR A 29 8.06 -27.37 -9.14
C THR A 29 8.11 -27.01 -7.68
N TRP A 30 9.12 -27.44 -6.95
CA TRP A 30 9.10 -27.33 -5.51
C TRP A 30 9.53 -25.93 -5.03
N ILE A 31 10.50 -25.27 -5.69
CA ILE A 31 11.03 -23.97 -5.25
C ILE A 31 9.93 -22.90 -5.32
N LEU A 32 9.30 -22.71 -6.49
CA LEU A 32 8.22 -21.74 -6.62
C LEU A 32 7.04 -22.09 -5.71
N ASN A 33 6.69 -23.38 -5.57
CA ASN A 33 5.61 -23.78 -4.68
C ASN A 33 5.92 -23.52 -3.21
N GLU A 34 7.18 -23.63 -2.79
CA GLU A 34 7.62 -23.32 -1.44
C GLU A 34 7.56 -21.81 -1.17
N GLU A 35 8.03 -20.98 -2.10
CA GLU A 35 7.92 -19.52 -2.02
C GLU A 35 6.45 -19.05 -1.98
N VAL A 36 5.59 -19.66 -2.79
CA VAL A 36 4.14 -19.38 -2.79
C VAL A 36 3.53 -19.79 -1.44
N LYS A 37 3.89 -20.94 -0.88
CA LYS A 37 3.41 -21.37 0.45
C LYS A 37 3.82 -20.39 1.53
N THR A 38 5.10 -20.02 1.58
CA THR A 38 5.63 -19.05 2.55
C THR A 38 4.91 -17.71 2.44
N THR A 39 4.74 -17.21 1.22
CA THR A 39 4.01 -15.95 0.97
C THR A 39 2.54 -16.06 1.38
N THR A 40 1.90 -17.22 1.15
CA THR A 40 0.50 -17.44 1.54
C THR A 40 0.34 -17.43 3.05
N THR A 41 1.23 -18.09 3.80
CA THR A 41 1.22 -18.06 5.26
C THR A 41 1.38 -16.64 5.79
N ILE A 42 2.35 -15.88 5.26
CA ILE A 42 2.54 -14.47 5.63
C ILE A 42 1.27 -13.65 5.34
N VAL A 43 0.65 -13.85 4.18
CA VAL A 43 -0.58 -13.15 3.81
C VAL A 43 -1.73 -13.51 4.76
N ASP A 44 -1.85 -14.76 5.18
CA ASP A 44 -2.91 -15.18 6.10
C ASP A 44 -2.70 -14.64 7.53
N ASP A 45 -1.44 -14.55 7.99
CA ASP A 45 -1.07 -13.90 9.25
C ASP A 45 -1.40 -12.39 9.22
N ILE A 46 -1.11 -11.71 8.10
CA ILE A 46 -1.47 -10.30 7.88
C ILE A 46 -2.99 -10.13 7.90
N LYS A 47 -3.75 -10.99 7.20
CA LYS A 47 -5.22 -10.94 7.21
C LYS A 47 -5.80 -11.13 8.62
N ALA A 48 -5.22 -12.04 9.41
CA ALA A 48 -5.63 -12.26 10.79
C ALA A 48 -5.39 -11.02 11.66
N THR A 49 -4.27 -10.33 11.42
CA THR A 49 -3.92 -9.07 12.09
C THR A 49 -4.87 -7.93 11.69
N TRP A 50 -5.19 -7.79 10.40
CA TRP A 50 -6.12 -6.77 9.91
C TRP A 50 -7.51 -6.89 10.53
N LYS A 51 -8.02 -8.11 10.72
CA LYS A 51 -9.33 -8.29 11.37
C LYS A 51 -9.40 -7.72 12.79
N LYS A 52 -8.26 -7.61 13.48
CA LYS A 52 -8.19 -7.08 14.85
C LYS A 52 -7.91 -5.57 14.88
N THR A 53 -7.15 -5.07 13.92
CA THR A 53 -6.61 -3.70 13.90
C THR A 53 -7.38 -2.75 12.97
N THR A 54 -8.35 -3.26 12.21
CA THR A 54 -9.18 -2.43 11.33
C THR A 54 -10.35 -1.82 12.10
N VAL A 55 -10.52 -0.51 11.90
CA VAL A 55 -11.67 0.24 12.42
C VAL A 55 -12.51 0.70 11.25
N ASP A 56 -13.82 0.46 11.32
CA ASP A 56 -14.75 0.98 10.31
C ASP A 56 -14.94 2.50 10.52
N ALA A 57 -14.46 3.28 9.56
CA ALA A 57 -14.58 4.73 9.55
C ALA A 57 -15.75 5.23 8.65
N SER A 58 -16.58 4.33 8.09
CA SER A 58 -17.67 4.68 7.16
C SER A 58 -18.62 5.75 7.68
N ASN A 59 -18.92 5.73 8.98
CA ASN A 59 -19.80 6.68 9.67
C ASN A 59 -19.12 8.02 10.02
N CYS A 60 -17.80 8.12 9.87
CA CYS A 60 -16.99 9.27 10.30
C CYS A 60 -16.59 10.19 9.14
N ILE A 61 -16.77 9.76 7.89
CA ILE A 61 -16.21 10.38 6.66
C ILE A 61 -16.51 11.89 6.55
N LYS A 62 -17.63 12.37 7.10
CA LYS A 62 -18.07 13.78 6.95
C LYS A 62 -17.58 14.73 8.06
N ASN A 63 -16.96 14.23 9.14
CA ASN A 63 -16.57 15.07 10.27
C ASN A 63 -15.07 14.92 10.58
N THR A 64 -14.33 15.98 10.32
CA THR A 64 -12.88 16.08 10.58
C THR A 64 -12.50 15.74 12.01
N HIS A 65 -13.26 16.19 13.01
CA HIS A 65 -12.95 15.93 14.41
C HIS A 65 -13.10 14.44 14.76
N LYS A 66 -14.18 13.81 14.28
CA LYS A 66 -14.39 12.36 14.48
C LYS A 66 -13.32 11.53 13.77
N LEU A 67 -12.87 11.96 12.59
CA LEU A 67 -11.76 11.31 11.89
C LEU A 67 -10.45 11.45 12.66
N PHE A 68 -10.18 12.64 13.22
CA PHE A 68 -9.02 12.87 14.07
C PHE A 68 -9.06 11.96 15.31
N GLU A 69 -10.16 11.95 16.07
CA GLU A 69 -10.32 11.09 17.25
C GLU A 69 -10.13 9.61 16.92
N LEU A 70 -10.68 9.15 15.78
CA LEU A 70 -10.55 7.76 15.34
C LEU A 70 -9.10 7.41 15.01
N LEU A 71 -8.41 8.25 14.25
CA LEU A 71 -7.00 8.05 13.90
C LEU A 71 -6.11 8.07 15.15
N ASP A 72 -6.40 8.98 16.06
CA ASP A 72 -5.69 9.17 17.32
C ASP A 72 -5.84 7.97 18.25
N ALA A 73 -7.07 7.46 18.41
CA ALA A 73 -7.35 6.27 19.21
C ALA A 73 -6.65 5.02 18.65
N VAL A 74 -6.62 4.84 17.32
CA VAL A 74 -5.92 3.72 16.69
C VAL A 74 -4.42 3.78 16.94
N ILE A 75 -3.82 4.97 16.93
CA ILE A 75 -2.40 5.14 17.24
C ILE A 75 -2.11 4.83 18.71
N GLU A 76 -2.98 5.26 19.62
CA GLU A 76 -2.84 4.95 21.05
C GLU A 76 -2.98 3.45 21.34
N GLU A 77 -3.87 2.75 20.63
CA GLU A 77 -4.03 1.29 20.75
C GLU A 77 -2.79 0.51 20.26
N ASN A 78 -2.11 1.01 19.22
CA ASN A 78 -0.98 0.34 18.59
C ASN A 78 0.39 0.77 19.12
N ASP A 79 0.43 1.56 20.20
CA ASP A 79 1.62 2.23 20.74
C ASP A 79 2.22 3.27 19.76
N GLU A 80 2.30 4.53 20.21
CA GLU A 80 2.78 5.64 19.39
C GLU A 80 4.21 5.42 18.89
N GLU A 81 5.07 4.75 19.66
CA GLU A 81 6.46 4.48 19.28
C GLU A 81 6.59 3.52 18.09
N LEU A 82 5.56 2.71 17.83
CA LEU A 82 5.54 1.72 16.75
C LEU A 82 4.93 2.27 15.46
N VAL A 83 4.27 3.43 15.52
CA VAL A 83 3.67 4.07 14.34
C VAL A 83 4.62 5.12 13.81
N VAL A 84 4.98 5.00 12.53
CA VAL A 84 5.84 5.98 11.85
C VAL A 84 5.09 6.81 10.82
N GLN A 85 4.05 6.25 10.20
CA GLN A 85 3.37 6.85 9.05
C GLN A 85 1.86 6.66 9.11
N VAL A 86 1.14 7.70 8.74
CA VAL A 86 -0.31 7.64 8.49
C VAL A 86 -0.57 7.91 7.01
N VAL A 87 -1.27 6.99 6.35
CA VAL A 87 -1.66 7.11 4.93
C VAL A 87 -3.18 7.16 4.84
N THR A 88 -3.73 8.26 4.33
CA THR A 88 -5.19 8.43 4.17
C THR A 88 -5.56 8.91 2.77
N ASP A 89 -6.85 8.84 2.42
CA ASP A 89 -7.36 9.54 1.24
C ASP A 89 -7.06 11.05 1.34
N ASN A 90 -6.85 11.71 0.19
CA ASN A 90 -6.61 13.15 0.06
C ASN A 90 -7.91 13.97 0.04
N VAL A 91 -9.06 13.35 0.34
CA VAL A 91 -10.32 14.07 0.58
C VAL A 91 -10.14 15.07 1.73
N SER A 92 -10.77 16.24 1.61
CA SER A 92 -10.58 17.39 2.52
C SER A 92 -10.76 17.05 4.01
N GLY A 93 -11.71 16.17 4.34
CA GLY A 93 -11.95 15.73 5.72
C GLY A 93 -10.75 15.02 6.34
N TYR A 94 -10.16 14.06 5.62
CA TYR A 94 -8.97 13.33 6.06
C TYR A 94 -7.75 14.25 6.11
N LYS A 95 -7.55 15.10 5.11
CA LYS A 95 -6.44 16.06 5.10
C LYS A 95 -6.45 16.97 6.33
N ALA A 96 -7.61 17.49 6.71
CA ALA A 96 -7.74 18.33 7.90
C ALA A 96 -7.53 17.54 9.20
N ALA A 97 -8.04 16.31 9.28
CA ALA A 97 -7.87 15.45 10.45
C ALA A 97 -6.39 15.06 10.64
N SER A 98 -5.71 14.74 9.54
CA SER A 98 -4.28 14.43 9.54
C SER A 98 -3.43 15.65 9.90
N ALA A 99 -3.83 16.86 9.51
CA ALA A 99 -3.13 18.07 9.94
C ALA A 99 -3.17 18.24 11.47
N LEU A 100 -4.35 18.05 12.09
CA LEU A 100 -4.49 18.06 13.56
C LEU A 100 -3.64 16.96 14.23
N LEU A 101 -3.58 15.79 13.60
CA LEU A 101 -2.76 14.67 14.08
C LEU A 101 -1.27 14.98 14.05
N MET A 102 -0.78 15.62 12.97
CA MET A 102 0.63 16.04 12.86
C MET A 102 0.97 17.16 13.85
N GLU A 103 0.01 18.01 14.22
CA GLU A 103 0.18 19.01 15.28
C GLU A 103 0.32 18.36 16.66
N LYS A 104 -0.50 17.34 16.96
CA LYS A 104 -0.44 16.57 18.22
C LYS A 104 0.85 15.74 18.31
N ARG A 105 1.25 15.06 17.23
CA ARG A 105 2.26 14.00 17.22
C ARG A 105 3.41 14.32 16.25
N LYS A 106 4.45 14.98 16.76
CA LYS A 106 5.58 15.48 15.94
C LYS A 106 6.52 14.40 15.38
N GLY A 107 6.45 13.18 15.91
CA GLY A 107 7.25 12.03 15.44
C GLY A 107 6.64 11.32 14.22
N LEU A 108 5.38 11.60 13.90
CA LEU A 108 4.65 11.01 12.79
C LEU A 108 4.76 11.85 11.53
N TYR A 109 4.62 11.20 10.38
CA TYR A 109 4.40 11.87 9.11
C TYR A 109 3.15 11.35 8.41
N TRP A 110 2.47 12.25 7.71
CA TRP A 110 1.28 11.94 6.93
C TRP A 110 1.56 12.03 5.44
N THR A 111 1.00 11.11 4.67
CA THR A 111 1.04 11.13 3.20
C THR A 111 -0.32 10.79 2.59
N PRO A 112 -0.71 11.43 1.47
CA PRO A 112 -1.92 11.06 0.76
C PRO A 112 -1.79 9.66 0.11
N CYS A 113 -2.92 8.98 -0.03
CA CYS A 113 -3.03 7.67 -0.65
C CYS A 113 -2.64 7.70 -2.13
N ALA A 114 -1.59 6.94 -2.49
CA ALA A 114 -1.12 6.85 -3.87
C ALA A 114 -2.18 6.32 -4.84
N ALA A 115 -2.98 5.33 -4.42
CA ALA A 115 -4.04 4.76 -5.25
C ALA A 115 -5.11 5.83 -5.59
N HIS A 116 -5.53 6.62 -4.61
CA HIS A 116 -6.46 7.72 -4.85
C HIS A 116 -5.86 8.80 -5.76
N CYS A 117 -4.57 9.14 -5.55
CA CYS A 117 -3.88 10.07 -6.44
C CYS A 117 -3.84 9.57 -7.89
N ILE A 118 -3.59 8.28 -8.11
CA ILE A 118 -3.60 7.66 -9.44
C ILE A 118 -5.01 7.73 -10.05
N ASP A 119 -6.05 7.40 -9.28
CA ASP A 119 -7.44 7.48 -9.75
C ASP A 119 -7.81 8.90 -10.20
N LEU A 120 -7.45 9.92 -9.40
CA LEU A 120 -7.66 11.33 -9.76
C LEU A 120 -6.90 11.73 -11.04
N MET A 121 -5.66 11.25 -11.22
CA MET A 121 -4.90 11.50 -12.45
C MET A 121 -5.59 10.86 -13.66
N LEU A 122 -6.00 9.60 -13.54
CA LEU A 122 -6.69 8.86 -14.60
C LEU A 122 -8.02 9.51 -14.96
N LYS A 123 -8.78 9.97 -13.96
CA LYS A 123 -10.03 10.71 -14.17
C LYS A 123 -9.81 11.98 -14.99
N LYS A 124 -8.81 12.79 -14.62
CA LYS A 124 -8.45 14.02 -15.36
C LYS A 124 -8.00 13.73 -16.80
N ILE A 125 -7.25 12.66 -17.01
CA ILE A 125 -6.88 12.21 -18.36
C ILE A 125 -8.12 11.81 -19.13
N GLY A 126 -9.05 11.10 -18.50
CA GLY A 126 -10.33 10.73 -19.09
C GLY A 126 -11.17 11.93 -19.52
N ASP A 127 -11.19 13.00 -18.72
CA ASP A 127 -11.97 14.21 -19.00
C ASP A 127 -11.45 15.02 -20.20
N LEU A 128 -10.27 14.68 -20.75
CA LEU A 128 -9.72 15.35 -21.93
C LEU A 128 -10.63 15.17 -23.16
N PRO A 129 -10.87 16.22 -23.98
CA PRO A 129 -11.78 16.16 -25.12
C PRO A 129 -11.48 15.01 -26.11
N GLN A 130 -10.20 14.75 -26.35
CA GLN A 130 -9.70 13.67 -27.20
C GLN A 130 -10.05 12.26 -26.70
N ASN A 131 -10.25 12.10 -25.39
CA ASN A 131 -10.55 10.80 -24.76
C ASN A 131 -12.07 10.58 -24.60
N LYS A 132 -12.88 11.61 -24.81
CA LYS A 132 -14.34 11.58 -24.63
C LYS A 132 -15.02 10.50 -25.47
N TYR A 133 -14.64 10.36 -26.74
CA TYR A 133 -15.22 9.33 -27.63
C TYR A 133 -14.84 7.91 -27.19
N ALA A 134 -13.57 7.68 -26.84
CA ALA A 134 -13.10 6.38 -26.36
C ALA A 134 -13.82 5.96 -25.07
N LEU A 135 -14.00 6.89 -24.12
CA LEU A 135 -14.75 6.65 -22.89
C LEU A 135 -16.22 6.35 -23.12
N LEU A 136 -16.89 7.11 -24.01
CA LEU A 136 -18.28 6.85 -24.36
C LEU A 136 -18.46 5.47 -24.98
N LYS A 137 -17.52 5.05 -25.85
CA LYS A 137 -17.52 3.71 -26.43
C LYS A 137 -17.30 2.64 -25.36
N ALA A 138 -16.29 2.79 -24.50
CA ALA A 138 -15.99 1.83 -23.43
C ALA A 138 -17.15 1.65 -22.44
N LYS A 139 -17.82 2.74 -22.03
CA LYS A 139 -19.00 2.69 -21.14
C LYS A 139 -20.18 1.96 -21.78
N LYS A 140 -20.38 2.11 -23.10
CA LYS A 140 -21.40 1.36 -23.83
C LYS A 140 -21.09 -0.13 -23.86
N SER A 141 -19.82 -0.53 -24.03
CA SER A 141 -19.44 -1.95 -24.01
C SER A 141 -19.63 -2.60 -22.65
N GLN A 142 -19.47 -1.86 -21.55
CA GLN A 142 -19.66 -2.35 -20.19
C GLN A 142 -21.14 -2.57 -19.80
N GLN A 143 -22.08 -1.90 -20.48
CA GLN A 143 -23.52 -2.09 -20.27
C GLN A 143 -24.11 -3.28 -21.06
N ILE A 144 -23.29 -4.04 -21.78
CA ILE A 144 -23.74 -5.15 -22.65
C ILE A 144 -23.63 -6.51 -21.94
N HIS A 145 -23.11 -6.58 -20.71
CA HIS A 145 -23.17 -7.81 -19.91
C HIS A 145 -24.34 -7.75 -18.91
N PRO A 146 -25.31 -8.68 -18.96
CA PRO A 146 -26.36 -8.82 -17.95
C PRO A 146 -25.81 -9.24 -16.59
#